data_AF-A0A2A2I2T4-F1
#
_entry.id   AF-A0A2A2I2T4-F1
#
_cell.length_a   1.000
_cell.length_b   1.000
_cell.length_c   1.000
_cell.angle_alpha   90.00
_cell.angle_beta   90.00
_cell.angle_gamma   90.00
#
_symmetry.space_group_name_H-M   'P 1'
#
loop_
_entity.id
_entity.type
_entity.pdbx_description
1 polymer ?
#
loop_
_entity_poly.entity_id
_entity_poly.type
_entity_poly.pdbx_seq_one_letter_code
_entity_poly.pdbx_strand_id
1 'polypeptide(L)' 'LRHVEDDRLGFRCQYIDLDSATHLKRLVELNLGDPALLDRELRHLGHEGD' A
#
# COMPACT_ATOMS: atom_id res chain seq x y z
N LEU A 1 9.10 -9.60 -7.96
CA LEU A 1 7.94 -10.49 -8.15
C LEU A 1 7.76 -11.30 -6.87
N ARG A 2 6.57 -11.32 -6.27
CA ARG A 2 6.30 -12.00 -4.99
C ARG A 2 5.35 -13.19 -5.13
N HIS A 3 4.41 -13.15 -6.08
CA HIS A 3 3.50 -14.26 -6.37
C HIS A 3 3.22 -14.33 -7.87
N VAL A 4 2.99 -15.53 -8.39
CA VAL A 4 2.58 -15.79 -9.78
C VAL A 4 1.42 -16.77 -9.74
N GLU A 5 0.31 -16.38 -10.35
CA GLU A 5 -0.87 -17.20 -10.63
C GLU A 5 -1.10 -17.20 -12.14
N ASP A 6 -1.94 -18.11 -12.63
CA ASP A 6 -2.19 -18.35 -14.06
C ASP A 6 -2.32 -17.05 -14.89
N ASP A 7 -3.15 -16.10 -14.41
CA ASP A 7 -3.38 -14.81 -15.09
C ASP A 7 -2.97 -13.59 -14.26
N ARG A 8 -2.18 -13.76 -13.18
CA ARG A 8 -1.86 -12.66 -12.26
C ARG A 8 -0.41 -12.67 -11.79
N LEU A 9 0.16 -11.47 -11.72
CA LEU A 9 1.48 -11.23 -11.14
C LEU A 9 1.34 -10.35 -9.90
N GLY A 10 1.79 -10.88 -8.76
CA GLY A 10 1.84 -10.16 -7.49
C GLY A 10 3.21 -9.50 -7.28
N PHE A 11 3.21 -8.21 -6.97
CA PHE A 11 4.42 -7.44 -6.70
C PHE A 11 4.42 -6.92 -5.26
N ARG A 12 5.60 -6.90 -4.63
CA ARG A 12 5.85 -6.12 -3.41
C ARG A 12 6.54 -4.84 -3.84
N CYS A 13 5.95 -3.70 -3.49
CA CYS A 13 6.61 -2.41 -3.62
C CYS A 13 7.77 -2.37 -2.61
N GLN A 14 9.01 -2.28 -3.10
CA GLN A 14 10.19 -2.16 -2.24
C GLN A 14 10.56 -0.70 -2.00
N TYR A 15 10.37 0.14 -3.03
CA TYR A 15 10.63 1.56 -3.01
C TYR A 15 9.52 2.27 -3.79
N ILE A 16 9.11 3.41 -3.26
CA ILE A 16 8.17 4.33 -3.88
C ILE A 16 8.63 5.75 -3.55
N ASP A 17 8.58 6.65 -4.52
CA ASP A 17 8.85 8.05 -4.26
C ASP A 17 7.71 8.69 -3.46
N LEU A 18 7.98 9.84 -2.83
CA LEU A 18 7.05 10.50 -1.93
C LEU A 18 5.76 10.96 -2.63
N ASP A 19 5.85 11.41 -3.90
CA ASP A 19 4.72 11.91 -4.65
C ASP A 19 3.77 10.75 -5.00
N SER A 20 4.32 9.65 -5.50
CA SER A 20 3.60 8.41 -5.76
C SER A 20 2.97 7.83 -4.50
N ALA A 21 3.67 7.85 -3.37
CA ALA A 21 3.12 7.40 -2.08
C ALA A 21 1.95 8.28 -1.60
N THR A 22 2.04 9.59 -1.83
CA THR A 22 0.98 10.54 -1.50
C THR A 22 -0.28 10.29 -2.34
N HIS A 23 -0.11 10.06 -3.65
CA HIS A 23 -1.23 9.71 -4.53
C HIS A 23 -1.86 8.37 -4.13
N LEU A 24 -1.05 7.36 -3.82
CA LEU A 24 -1.56 6.06 -3.38
C LEU A 24 -2.35 6.18 -2.07
N LYS A 25 -1.85 6.95 -1.09
CA LYS A 25 -2.57 7.23 0.16
C LYS A 25 -3.95 7.84 -0.13
N ARG A 26 -4.02 8.83 -1.01
CA ARG A 26 -5.29 9.47 -1.37
C ARG A 26 -6.26 8.51 -2.06
N LEU A 27 -5.76 7.65 -2.96
CA LEU A 27 -6.57 6.62 -3.60
C LEU A 27 -7.15 5.65 -2.57
N VAL A 28 -6.33 5.17 -1.63
CA VAL A 28 -6.78 4.26 -0.57
C VAL A 28 -7.79 4.93 0.36
N GLU A 29 -7.54 6.18 0.78
CA GLU A 29 -8.46 6.98 1.59
C GLU A 29 -9.85 7.07 0.99
N LEU A 30 -9.92 7.40 -0.31
CA LEU A 30 -11.18 7.54 -1.04
C LEU A 30 -11.94 6.21 -1.18
N ASN A 31 -11.24 5.09 -1.23
CA ASN A 31 -11.86 3.76 -1.37
C ASN A 31 -12.25 3.13 -0.01
N LEU A 32 -11.54 3.45 1.08
CA LEU A 32 -11.85 2.90 2.41
C LEU A 32 -13.05 3.55 3.07
N GLY A 33 -13.29 4.84 2.82
CA GLY A 33 -14.42 5.60 3.41
C GLY A 33 -14.33 5.83 4.93
N ASP A 34 -13.36 5.21 5.62
CA ASP A 34 -13.07 5.40 7.05
C ASP A 34 -11.58 5.77 7.27
N PRO A 35 -11.29 7.00 7.71
CA PRO A 35 -9.93 7.46 8.01
C PRO A 35 -9.21 6.64 9.09
N ALA A 36 -9.93 6.01 10.03
CA ALA A 36 -9.32 5.21 11.08
C ALA A 36 -8.70 3.91 10.54
N LEU A 37 -9.31 3.33 9.49
CA LEU A 37 -8.74 2.18 8.79
C LEU A 37 -7.47 2.57 8.04
N LEU A 38 -7.47 3.71 7.36
CA LEU A 38 -6.29 4.20 6.65
C LEU A 38 -5.10 4.38 7.60
N ASP A 39 -5.32 5.02 8.75
CA ASP A 39 -4.27 5.25 9.73
C ASP A 39 -3.68 3.95 10.28
N ARG A 40 -4.52 2.93 10.52
CA ARG A 40 -4.07 1.59 10.91
C ARG A 40 -3.17 0.96 9.84
N GLU A 41 -3.59 0.96 8.58
CA GLU A 41 -2.81 0.35 7.48
C GLU A 41 -1.48 1.08 7.26
N LEU A 42 -1.46 2.42 7.38
CA LEU A 42 -0.23 3.21 7.27
C LEU A 42 0.78 2.89 8.39
N ARG A 43 0.30 2.66 9.62
CA ARG A 43 1.16 2.22 10.72
C ARG A 43 1.78 0.85 10.45
N HIS A 44 1.04 -0.08 9.85
CA HIS A 44 1.57 -1.39 9.47
C HIS A 44 2.67 -1.30 8.41
N LEU A 45 2.53 -0.40 7.42
CA LEU A 45 3.56 -0.20 6.38
C LEU A 45 4.90 0.30 6.96
N GLY A 46 4.87 1.12 8.01
CA GLY A 46 6.08 1.62 8.68
C GLY A 46 6.82 0.58 9.55
N HIS A 47 6.21 -0.58 9.81
CA HIS A 47 6.77 -1.63 10.68
C HIS A 47 7.30 -2.87 9.91
N GLU A 48 7.26 -2.90 8.57
CA GLU A 48 7.73 -4.06 7.78
C GLU A 48 9.27 -4.19 7.64
N GLY A 49 10.02 -3.87 8.70
CA GLY A 49 11.49 -3.81 8.65
C GLY A 49 12.23 -3.89 9.99
N ASP A 50 11.72 -4.65 10.96
CA ASP A 50 12.58 -5.35 11.94
C ASP A 50 12.72 -6.82 11.50
#